data_AF-A0A8H4XS37-F1
#
_entry.id   AF-A0A8H4XS37-F1
#
_cell.length_a   1.000
_cell.length_b   1.000
_cell.length_c   1.000
_cell.angle_alpha   90.00
_cell.angle_beta   90.00
_cell.angle_gamma   90.00
#
_symmetry.space_group_name_H-M   'P 1'
#
loop_
_entity.id
_entity.type
_entity.pdbx_description
1 polymer ?
#
loop_
_entity_poly.entity_id
_entity_poly.type
_entity_poly.pdbx_seq_one_letter_code
_entity_poly.pdbx_strand_id
1 'polypeptide(L)'
;MPEFGYKPPKPLSSKRLLATLQKINRIISTRLVTSDNIPSSLNDYLVHDGRVTFSVRGEFELDLSIAEEDVMSQFYFIDIRFLFTPSSPIPKGRFFNELDSQINGILKTKGLSGCFDFIHNLVLVNKINILYKQAISLSRGQWIGALRVELLHRILVVHYWPDKSGPKSWLEIGAHSGRHQRQKVSYLGLRWVRDGKECEFPQIHFDTETLSMESVLRSVIAIHSSHILRAVYERLCTQNLFANHRLSISMQMSKTEPGNCRLNVQLTESRYLNASLEPVSGAMCIHTIPSLLCRLDKGSASDDDFVNRISRLRCIAAMEEIESEAKIFGWESVDHRKFKVDIRRVFPSNILRASFFRNRVWGSSWIIAATTSLSGDDWW
;
A
#
# COMPACT_ATOMS: atom_id res chain seq x y z
N MET A 1 23.67 2.54 -67.99
CA MET A 1 22.47 1.67 -68.05
C MET A 1 21.31 2.53 -68.53
N PRO A 2 20.49 2.10 -69.51
CA PRO A 2 19.35 2.90 -69.98
C PRO A 2 18.28 2.95 -68.88
N GLU A 3 17.76 4.15 -68.59
CA GLU A 3 16.60 4.32 -67.71
C GLU A 3 15.40 3.63 -68.36
N PHE A 4 15.01 2.47 -67.82
CA PHE A 4 13.71 1.86 -68.13
C PHE A 4 12.65 2.90 -67.82
N GLY A 5 11.96 3.41 -68.86
CA GLY A 5 11.00 4.52 -68.80
C GLY A 5 9.85 4.30 -67.81
N TYR A 6 10.16 4.40 -66.52
CA TYR A 6 9.23 4.30 -65.42
C TYR A 6 8.34 5.54 -65.49
N LYS A 7 7.11 5.33 -65.95
CA LYS A 7 6.06 6.34 -65.88
C LYS A 7 5.43 6.21 -64.49
N PRO A 8 5.65 7.17 -63.58
CA PRO A 8 5.04 7.10 -62.26
C PRO A 8 3.51 7.04 -62.42
N PRO A 9 2.83 6.20 -61.61
CA PRO A 9 1.37 6.12 -61.65
C PRO A 9 0.77 7.50 -61.38
N LYS A 10 -0.38 7.78 -62.00
CA LYS A 10 -1.08 9.04 -61.77
C LYS A 10 -1.38 9.20 -60.27
N PRO A 11 -1.13 10.38 -59.68
CA PRO A 11 -1.41 10.60 -58.27
C PRO A 11 -2.88 10.32 -57.97
N LEU A 12 -3.13 9.66 -56.84
CA LEU A 12 -4.48 9.34 -56.39
C LEU A 12 -5.22 10.64 -56.06
N SER A 13 -6.40 10.83 -56.64
CA SER A 13 -7.26 11.95 -56.26
C SER A 13 -7.83 11.73 -54.87
N SER A 14 -8.11 12.80 -54.12
CA SER A 14 -8.71 12.74 -52.79
C SER A 14 -10.01 11.92 -52.75
N LYS A 15 -10.86 12.08 -53.78
CA LYS A 15 -12.09 11.29 -53.95
C LYS A 15 -11.80 9.79 -54.11
N ARG A 16 -10.77 9.42 -54.88
CA ARG A 16 -10.37 8.02 -55.06
C ARG A 16 -9.79 7.45 -53.78
N LEU A 17 -8.98 8.22 -53.05
CA LEU A 17 -8.42 7.81 -51.76
C LEU A 17 -9.52 7.50 -50.75
N LEU A 18 -10.50 8.40 -50.59
CA LEU A 18 -11.63 8.20 -49.69
C LEU A 18 -12.45 6.95 -50.08
N ALA A 19 -12.73 6.77 -51.38
CA ALA A 19 -13.45 5.60 -51.87
C ALA A 19 -12.67 4.29 -51.57
N THR A 20 -11.33 4.31 -51.70
CA THR A 20 -10.48 3.18 -51.33
C THR A 20 -10.54 2.89 -49.84
N LEU A 21 -10.44 3.90 -48.97
CA LEU A 21 -10.54 3.70 -47.51
C LEU A 21 -11.90 3.14 -47.10
N GLN A 22 -12.99 3.64 -47.71
CA GLN A 22 -14.33 3.09 -47.49
C GLN A 22 -14.46 1.64 -47.96
N LYS A 23 -13.81 1.28 -49.08
CA LYS A 23 -13.73 -0.10 -49.55
C LYS A 23 -13.00 -0.99 -48.53
N ILE A 24 -11.85 -0.54 -48.03
CA ILE A 24 -11.07 -1.25 -47.00
C ILE A 24 -11.91 -1.45 -45.74
N ASN A 25 -12.60 -0.41 -45.25
CA ASN A 25 -13.49 -0.52 -44.09
C ASN A 25 -14.54 -1.61 -44.26
N ARG A 26 -15.19 -1.69 -45.43
CA ARG A 26 -16.20 -2.74 -45.71
C ARG A 26 -15.61 -4.14 -45.69
N ILE A 27 -14.39 -4.31 -46.22
CA ILE A 27 -13.71 -5.61 -46.22
C ILE A 27 -13.35 -6.00 -44.79
N ILE A 28 -12.75 -5.09 -44.00
CA ILE A 28 -12.41 -5.32 -42.60
C ILE A 28 -13.68 -5.70 -41.81
N SER A 29 -14.78 -4.95 -41.94
CA SER A 29 -16.02 -5.24 -41.23
C SER A 29 -16.60 -6.61 -41.59
N THR A 30 -16.66 -6.93 -42.89
CA THR A 30 -17.14 -8.25 -43.34
C THR A 30 -16.27 -9.37 -42.79
N ARG A 31 -14.94 -9.18 -42.80
CA ARG A 31 -13.99 -10.16 -42.30
C ARG A 31 -14.14 -10.41 -40.80
N LEU A 32 -14.26 -9.37 -39.99
CA LEU A 32 -14.41 -9.49 -38.54
C LEU A 32 -15.72 -10.18 -38.13
N VAL A 33 -16.81 -9.92 -38.86
CA VAL A 33 -18.10 -10.58 -38.62
C VAL A 33 -18.09 -12.05 -39.05
N THR A 34 -17.40 -12.36 -40.14
CA THR A 34 -17.36 -13.72 -40.71
C THR A 34 -16.26 -14.59 -40.07
N SER A 35 -15.27 -13.98 -39.41
CA SER A 35 -14.18 -14.71 -38.77
C SER A 35 -14.58 -15.21 -37.39
N ASP A 36 -14.63 -16.54 -37.22
CA ASP A 36 -15.07 -17.18 -35.97
C ASP A 36 -14.10 -17.04 -34.77
N ASN A 37 -12.90 -16.44 -34.94
CA ASN A 37 -11.80 -16.51 -33.98
C ASN A 37 -11.31 -15.14 -33.44
N ILE A 38 -12.22 -14.23 -33.09
CA ILE A 38 -11.87 -13.02 -32.34
C ILE A 38 -11.82 -13.36 -30.84
N PRO A 39 -10.70 -13.12 -30.14
CA PRO A 39 -10.64 -13.27 -28.68
C PRO A 39 -11.70 -12.41 -28.00
N SER A 40 -12.36 -12.92 -26.96
CA SER A 40 -13.39 -12.17 -26.24
C SER A 40 -12.91 -10.82 -25.69
N SER A 41 -11.61 -10.70 -25.42
CA SER A 41 -10.96 -9.47 -24.97
C SER A 41 -10.85 -8.40 -26.05
N LEU A 42 -10.99 -8.77 -27.33
CA LEU A 42 -10.93 -7.89 -28.51
C LEU A 42 -12.32 -7.61 -29.12
N ASN A 43 -13.40 -7.85 -28.36
CA ASN A 43 -14.76 -7.60 -28.85
C ASN A 43 -15.11 -6.12 -28.97
N ASP A 44 -14.40 -5.24 -28.28
CA ASP A 44 -14.56 -3.79 -28.40
C ASP A 44 -13.63 -3.26 -29.50
N TYR A 45 -14.20 -2.97 -30.67
CA TYR A 45 -13.45 -2.50 -31.83
C TYR A 45 -14.24 -1.51 -32.68
N LEU A 46 -13.51 -0.65 -33.39
CA LEU A 46 -14.06 0.35 -34.31
C LEU A 46 -13.35 0.28 -35.67
N VAL A 47 -14.11 0.16 -36.76
CA VAL A 47 -13.58 0.20 -38.12
C VAL A 47 -13.74 1.60 -38.71
N HIS A 48 -12.63 2.24 -39.07
CA HIS A 48 -12.63 3.60 -39.62
C HIS A 48 -11.34 3.88 -40.42
N ASP A 49 -11.36 4.85 -41.33
CA ASP A 49 -10.17 5.36 -42.05
C ASP A 49 -9.24 4.29 -42.66
N GLY A 50 -9.77 3.15 -43.09
CA GLY A 50 -8.99 2.04 -43.65
C GLY A 50 -8.31 1.14 -42.62
N ARG A 51 -8.71 1.18 -41.34
CA ARG A 51 -8.17 0.36 -40.25
C ARG A 51 -9.28 -0.10 -39.29
N VAL A 52 -8.94 -1.09 -38.45
CA VAL A 52 -9.67 -1.45 -37.24
C VAL A 52 -8.85 -1.08 -36.02
N THR A 53 -9.48 -0.43 -35.07
CA THR A 53 -8.93 -0.10 -33.76
C THR A 53 -9.57 -1.01 -32.73
N PHE A 54 -8.79 -1.89 -32.11
CA PHE A 54 -9.23 -2.72 -30.99
C PHE A 54 -8.89 -2.04 -29.68
N SER A 55 -9.84 -2.00 -28.73
CA SER A 55 -9.68 -1.32 -27.46
C SER A 55 -9.79 -2.29 -26.28
N VAL A 56 -8.69 -2.43 -25.53
CA VAL A 56 -8.64 -3.22 -24.29
C VAL A 56 -8.51 -2.26 -23.11
N ARG A 57 -9.60 -2.11 -22.34
CA ARG A 57 -9.68 -1.15 -21.23
C ARG A 57 -8.56 -1.36 -20.22
N GLY A 58 -7.93 -0.26 -19.82
CA GLY A 58 -6.82 -0.27 -18.88
C GLY A 58 -5.52 -0.87 -19.42
N GLU A 59 -5.45 -1.25 -20.71
CA GLU A 59 -4.25 -1.87 -21.29
C GLU A 59 -3.77 -1.14 -22.54
N PHE A 60 -4.47 -1.27 -23.68
CA PHE A 60 -4.01 -0.72 -24.95
C PHE A 60 -5.13 -0.55 -26.00
N GLU A 61 -4.86 0.31 -26.98
CA GLU A 61 -5.52 0.34 -28.27
C GLU A 61 -4.57 -0.15 -29.35
N LEU A 62 -5.06 -0.99 -30.26
CA LEU A 62 -4.28 -1.59 -31.35
C LEU A 62 -4.93 -1.28 -32.69
N ASP A 63 -4.20 -0.59 -33.57
CA ASP A 63 -4.64 -0.28 -34.92
C ASP A 63 -4.07 -1.32 -35.89
N LEU A 64 -4.96 -2.03 -36.60
CA LEU A 64 -4.61 -2.99 -37.65
C LEU A 64 -5.29 -2.64 -38.97
N SER A 65 -4.69 -3.03 -40.09
CA SER A 65 -5.31 -2.93 -41.42
C SER A 65 -5.02 -4.16 -42.27
N ILE A 66 -5.51 -4.17 -43.51
CA ILE A 66 -5.35 -5.24 -44.48
C ILE A 66 -4.58 -4.70 -45.70
N ALA A 67 -3.72 -5.53 -46.28
CA ALA A 67 -3.04 -5.21 -47.53
C ALA A 67 -3.78 -5.77 -48.76
N GLU A 68 -4.59 -6.81 -48.56
CA GLU A 68 -5.26 -7.55 -49.62
C GLU A 68 -6.74 -7.78 -49.28
N GLU A 69 -7.56 -8.02 -50.31
CA GLU A 69 -9.00 -8.26 -50.15
C GLU A 69 -9.31 -9.70 -49.71
N ASP A 70 -8.32 -10.59 -49.81
CA ASP A 70 -8.47 -12.00 -49.43
C ASP A 70 -8.74 -12.16 -47.93
N VAL A 71 -9.73 -12.98 -47.59
CA VAL A 71 -10.14 -13.28 -46.22
C VAL A 71 -9.03 -14.01 -45.44
N MET A 72 -8.18 -14.75 -46.16
CA MET A 72 -7.05 -15.49 -45.60
C MET A 72 -5.78 -14.62 -45.43
N SER A 73 -5.75 -13.42 -46.01
CA SER A 73 -4.62 -12.49 -45.88
C SER A 73 -4.43 -12.07 -44.43
N GLN A 74 -3.20 -11.82 -43.96
CA GLN A 74 -3.00 -11.38 -42.58
C GLN A 74 -3.49 -9.95 -42.34
N PHE A 75 -3.76 -9.61 -41.08
CA PHE A 75 -3.78 -8.21 -40.64
C PHE A 75 -2.35 -7.68 -40.51
N TYR A 76 -2.19 -6.39 -40.73
CA TYR A 76 -0.92 -5.67 -40.60
C TYR A 76 -1.03 -4.64 -39.48
N PHE A 77 0.01 -4.58 -38.67
CA PHE A 77 0.18 -3.61 -37.60
C PHE A 77 0.32 -2.19 -38.16
N ILE A 78 -0.37 -1.23 -37.54
CA ILE A 78 -0.23 0.20 -37.86
C ILE A 78 0.35 0.95 -36.66
N ASP A 79 -0.31 0.86 -35.51
CA ASP A 79 0.03 1.64 -34.32
C ASP A 79 -0.51 0.96 -33.05
N ILE A 80 0.07 1.32 -31.90
CA ILE A 80 -0.39 0.88 -30.59
C ILE A 80 -0.26 2.01 -29.57
N ARG A 81 -1.30 2.17 -28.75
CA ARG A 81 -1.37 3.19 -27.70
C ARG A 81 -1.69 2.51 -26.37
N PHE A 82 -1.01 2.89 -25.30
CA PHE A 82 -1.30 2.34 -23.96
C PHE A 82 -2.45 3.10 -23.30
N LEU A 83 -3.38 2.38 -22.67
CA LEU A 83 -4.56 2.91 -21.99
C LEU A 83 -4.45 2.84 -20.47
N PHE A 84 -3.26 3.09 -19.92
CA PHE A 84 -3.01 3.16 -18.48
C PHE A 84 -2.02 4.27 -18.16
N THR A 85 -2.05 4.77 -16.94
CA THR A 85 -1.22 5.90 -16.50
C THR A 85 -0.43 5.53 -15.25
N PRO A 86 0.87 5.87 -15.16
CA PRO A 86 1.70 6.44 -16.21
C PRO A 86 2.08 5.40 -17.26
N SER A 87 2.02 5.77 -18.53
CA SER A 87 2.63 5.00 -19.62
C SER A 87 3.60 5.90 -20.38
N SER A 88 4.81 5.42 -20.65
CA SER A 88 5.69 6.11 -21.58
C SER A 88 5.17 5.93 -23.01
N PRO A 89 5.14 7.00 -23.84
CA PRO A 89 4.79 6.85 -25.24
C PRO A 89 5.81 5.94 -25.92
N ILE A 90 5.34 5.15 -26.89
CA ILE A 90 6.23 4.24 -27.61
C ILE A 90 7.14 5.08 -28.52
N PRO A 91 8.47 5.04 -28.32
CA PRO A 91 9.38 5.87 -29.09
C PRO A 91 9.39 5.40 -30.54
N LYS A 92 9.15 6.34 -31.47
CA LYS A 92 9.33 6.10 -32.91
C LYS A 92 10.81 5.83 -33.18
N GLY A 93 11.11 4.84 -34.03
CA GLY A 93 12.48 4.45 -34.38
C GLY A 93 12.69 2.94 -34.30
N ARG A 94 13.90 2.51 -33.91
CA ARG A 94 14.29 1.09 -33.93
C ARG A 94 13.36 0.19 -33.13
N PHE A 95 12.98 0.61 -31.92
CA PHE A 95 12.08 -0.18 -31.06
C PHE A 95 10.72 -0.39 -31.72
N PHE A 96 10.13 0.66 -32.31
CA PHE A 96 8.86 0.55 -33.01
C PHE A 96 8.97 -0.38 -34.23
N ASN A 97 10.07 -0.30 -35.00
CA ASN A 97 10.28 -1.18 -36.15
C ASN A 97 10.46 -2.66 -35.76
N GLU A 98 11.14 -2.93 -34.64
CA GLU A 98 11.26 -4.28 -34.10
C GLU A 98 9.90 -4.81 -33.62
N LEU A 99 9.13 -3.98 -32.94
CA LEU A 99 7.77 -4.30 -32.49
C LEU A 99 6.85 -4.57 -33.68
N ASP A 100 6.89 -3.72 -34.72
CA ASP A 100 6.16 -3.90 -35.98
C ASP A 100 6.51 -5.24 -36.65
N SER A 101 7.81 -5.55 -36.78
CA SER A 101 8.27 -6.82 -37.34
C SER A 101 7.79 -8.03 -36.53
N GLN A 102 7.86 -7.96 -35.19
CA GLN A 102 7.41 -9.06 -34.33
C GLN A 102 5.89 -9.24 -34.38
N ILE A 103 5.11 -8.15 -34.29
CA ILE A 103 3.64 -8.22 -34.32
C ILE A 103 3.17 -8.77 -35.67
N ASN A 104 3.70 -8.28 -36.79
CA ASN A 104 3.35 -8.81 -38.11
C ASN A 104 3.75 -10.29 -38.26
N GLY A 105 4.91 -10.70 -37.71
CA GLY A 105 5.30 -12.11 -37.68
C GLY A 105 4.32 -12.99 -36.88
N ILE A 106 3.79 -12.49 -35.77
CA ILE A 106 2.81 -13.18 -34.94
C ILE A 106 1.43 -13.20 -35.62
N LEU A 107 1.00 -12.08 -36.23
CA LEU A 107 -0.25 -12.00 -36.99
C LEU A 107 -0.26 -13.00 -38.14
N LYS A 108 0.88 -13.19 -38.82
CA LYS A 108 1.03 -14.20 -39.89
C LYS A 108 0.86 -15.64 -39.41
N THR A 109 1.35 -15.95 -38.20
CA THR A 109 1.49 -17.34 -37.73
C THR A 109 0.38 -17.78 -36.78
N LYS A 110 -0.05 -16.90 -35.89
CA LYS A 110 -1.00 -17.17 -34.80
C LYS A 110 -2.26 -16.30 -34.88
N GLY A 111 -2.34 -15.37 -35.83
CA GLY A 111 -3.50 -14.50 -36.01
C GLY A 111 -3.74 -13.54 -34.83
N LEU A 112 -5.00 -13.10 -34.68
CA LEU A 112 -5.40 -12.10 -33.69
C LEU A 112 -5.24 -12.58 -32.24
N SER A 113 -5.47 -13.87 -31.96
CA SER A 113 -5.31 -14.43 -30.61
C SER A 113 -3.85 -14.40 -30.13
N GLY A 114 -2.91 -14.83 -30.97
CA GLY A 114 -1.49 -14.75 -30.64
C GLY A 114 -0.99 -13.31 -30.51
N CYS A 115 -1.54 -12.39 -31.31
CA CYS A 115 -1.25 -10.96 -31.20
C CYS A 115 -1.73 -10.40 -29.86
N PHE A 116 -2.98 -10.69 -29.47
CA PHE A 116 -3.52 -10.32 -28.17
C PHE A 116 -2.64 -10.84 -27.02
N ASP A 117 -2.32 -12.14 -27.02
CA ASP A 117 -1.51 -12.74 -25.95
C ASP A 117 -0.12 -12.08 -25.84
N PHE A 118 0.51 -11.76 -26.97
CA PHE A 118 1.81 -11.08 -26.98
C PHE A 118 1.72 -9.68 -26.39
N ILE A 119 0.79 -8.85 -26.87
CA ILE A 119 0.65 -7.46 -26.42
C ILE A 119 0.19 -7.40 -24.98
N HIS A 120 -0.78 -8.22 -24.59
CA HIS A 120 -1.26 -8.32 -23.21
C HIS A 120 -0.12 -8.65 -22.24
N ASN A 121 0.70 -9.66 -22.54
CA ASN A 121 1.87 -9.99 -21.71
C ASN A 121 2.92 -8.87 -21.70
N LEU A 122 3.13 -8.19 -22.83
CA LEU A 122 4.03 -7.03 -22.90
C LEU A 122 3.54 -5.90 -21.99
N VAL A 123 2.23 -5.63 -21.98
CA VAL A 123 1.60 -4.63 -21.09
C VAL A 123 1.78 -5.03 -19.63
N LEU A 124 1.46 -6.26 -19.23
CA LEU A 124 1.65 -6.71 -17.85
C LEU A 124 3.10 -6.53 -17.36
N VAL A 125 4.08 -6.90 -18.19
CA VAL A 125 5.50 -6.71 -17.88
C VAL A 125 5.85 -5.22 -17.80
N ASN A 126 5.32 -4.39 -18.68
CA ASN A 126 5.52 -2.94 -18.65
C ASN A 126 4.97 -2.32 -17.36
N LYS A 127 3.74 -2.69 -16.95
CA LYS A 127 3.14 -2.23 -15.69
C LYS A 127 4.00 -2.58 -14.48
N ILE A 128 4.52 -3.81 -14.41
CA ILE A 128 5.43 -4.25 -13.33
C ILE A 128 6.72 -3.43 -13.34
N ASN A 129 7.32 -3.18 -14.51
CA ASN A 129 8.53 -2.37 -14.62
C ASN A 129 8.31 -0.90 -14.21
N ILE A 130 7.13 -0.35 -14.49
CA ILE A 130 6.75 1.00 -14.06
C ILE A 130 6.65 1.06 -12.54
N LEU A 131 5.95 0.10 -11.92
CA LEU A 131 5.86 -0.01 -10.46
C LEU A 131 7.23 -0.21 -9.82
N TYR A 132 8.12 -1.01 -10.43
CA TYR A 132 9.49 -1.19 -9.96
C TYR A 132 10.30 0.11 -9.99
N LYS A 133 10.22 0.88 -11.09
CA LYS A 133 10.88 2.20 -11.19
C LYS A 133 10.34 3.17 -10.13
N GLN A 134 9.02 3.18 -9.91
CA GLN A 134 8.40 3.98 -8.86
C GLN A 134 8.90 3.53 -7.47
N ALA A 135 8.96 2.23 -7.19
CA ALA A 135 9.44 1.68 -5.93
C ALA A 135 10.91 2.06 -5.65
N ILE A 136 11.80 1.97 -6.64
CA ILE A 136 13.21 2.42 -6.51
C ILE A 136 13.29 3.92 -6.26
N SER A 137 12.47 4.72 -6.95
CA SER A 137 12.42 6.16 -6.74
C SER A 137 12.02 6.48 -5.29
N LEU A 138 11.01 5.78 -4.77
CA LEU A 138 10.56 5.91 -3.38
C LEU A 138 11.65 5.48 -2.38
N SER A 139 12.34 4.37 -2.64
CA SER A 139 13.41 3.86 -1.77
C SER A 139 14.65 4.78 -1.75
N ARG A 140 14.82 5.63 -2.76
CA ARG A 140 15.89 6.65 -2.81
C ARG A 140 15.45 8.01 -2.27
N GLY A 141 14.14 8.26 -2.23
CA GLY A 141 13.54 9.53 -1.81
C GLY A 141 12.97 9.46 -0.39
N GLN A 142 11.65 9.64 -0.30
CA GLN A 142 10.92 9.77 0.97
C GLN A 142 11.02 8.55 1.90
N TRP A 143 11.34 7.37 1.37
CA TRP A 143 11.38 6.11 2.12
C TRP A 143 12.79 5.51 2.17
N ILE A 144 13.79 6.38 2.24
CA ILE A 144 15.19 5.98 2.29
C ILE A 144 15.46 5.05 3.48
N GLY A 145 16.08 3.91 3.22
CA GLY A 145 16.36 2.87 4.23
C GLY A 145 15.14 2.06 4.71
N ALA A 146 13.91 2.49 4.42
CA ALA A 146 12.68 1.86 4.88
C ALA A 146 12.09 0.82 3.91
N LEU A 147 12.60 0.75 2.68
CA LEU A 147 12.15 -0.18 1.64
C LEU A 147 13.32 -0.99 1.09
N ARG A 148 13.11 -2.29 0.87
CA ARG A 148 13.97 -3.12 0.02
C ARG A 148 13.15 -3.61 -1.16
N VAL A 149 13.63 -3.30 -2.36
CA VAL A 149 12.92 -3.55 -3.61
C VAL A 149 13.72 -4.55 -4.43
N GLU A 150 13.09 -5.64 -4.82
CA GLU A 150 13.69 -6.70 -5.64
C GLU A 150 12.77 -7.01 -6.82
N LEU A 151 13.34 -7.20 -8.00
CA LEU A 151 12.60 -7.62 -9.20
C LEU A 151 13.10 -9.01 -9.60
N LEU A 152 12.30 -10.03 -9.31
CA LEU A 152 12.60 -11.42 -9.63
C LEU A 152 11.81 -11.81 -10.89
N HIS A 153 12.47 -11.76 -12.05
CA HIS A 153 11.86 -11.99 -13.37
C HIS A 153 10.68 -11.05 -13.68
N ARG A 154 9.47 -11.48 -13.34
CA ARG A 154 8.19 -10.79 -13.58
C ARG A 154 7.39 -10.63 -12.29
N ILE A 155 8.08 -10.65 -11.15
CA ILE A 155 7.50 -10.47 -9.84
C ILE A 155 8.30 -9.39 -9.13
N LEU A 156 7.63 -8.27 -8.85
CA LEU A 156 8.14 -7.19 -8.04
C LEU A 156 7.88 -7.53 -6.58
N VAL A 157 8.94 -7.60 -5.78
CA VAL A 157 8.87 -7.84 -4.34
C VAL A 157 9.32 -6.58 -3.62
N VAL A 158 8.48 -6.05 -2.74
CA VAL A 158 8.74 -4.84 -1.95
C VAL A 158 8.62 -5.16 -0.46
N HIS A 159 9.76 -5.22 0.21
CA HIS A 159 9.83 -5.37 1.66
C HIS A 159 9.75 -3.99 2.29
N TYR A 160 8.86 -3.81 3.26
CA TYR A 160 8.69 -2.57 4.01
C TYR A 160 8.97 -2.80 5.50
N TRP A 161 9.48 -1.77 6.18
CA TRP A 161 9.95 -1.82 7.57
C TRP A 161 11.00 -2.93 7.82
N PRO A 162 12.12 -2.95 7.06
CA PRO A 162 13.12 -4.00 7.18
C PRO A 162 13.80 -4.05 8.55
N ASP A 163 13.80 -2.94 9.28
CA ASP A 163 14.43 -2.80 10.60
C ASP A 163 13.48 -3.17 11.75
N LYS A 164 12.20 -3.42 11.46
CA LYS A 164 11.25 -3.89 12.48
C LYS A 164 11.70 -5.26 12.98
N SER A 165 11.83 -5.38 14.29
CA SER A 165 12.15 -6.65 14.94
C SER A 165 11.00 -7.63 14.76
N GLY A 166 11.29 -8.82 14.23
CA GLY A 166 10.29 -9.87 14.01
C GLY A 166 10.33 -10.46 12.60
N PRO A 167 9.28 -11.22 12.23
CA PRO A 167 9.15 -11.75 10.88
C PRO A 167 8.92 -10.62 9.85
N LYS A 168 9.46 -10.80 8.66
CA LYS A 168 9.42 -9.78 7.60
C LYS A 168 8.01 -9.63 7.03
N SER A 169 7.70 -8.40 6.60
CA SER A 169 6.48 -8.08 5.86
C SER A 169 6.84 -7.58 4.45
N TRP A 170 6.14 -8.07 3.44
CA TRP A 170 6.39 -7.71 2.06
C TRP A 170 5.17 -7.80 1.16
N LEU A 171 5.30 -7.16 0.01
CA LEU A 171 4.33 -7.11 -1.06
C LEU A 171 4.92 -7.77 -2.31
N GLU A 172 4.16 -8.64 -2.97
CA GLU A 172 4.51 -9.23 -4.25
C GLU A 172 3.51 -8.77 -5.31
N ILE A 173 3.99 -8.22 -6.41
CA ILE A 173 3.19 -7.82 -7.58
C ILE A 173 3.70 -8.56 -8.79
N GLY A 174 2.86 -9.38 -9.41
CA GLY A 174 3.28 -10.22 -10.53
C GLY A 174 2.16 -10.61 -11.47
N ALA A 175 2.52 -11.05 -12.67
CA ALA A 175 1.58 -11.60 -13.63
C ALA A 175 1.19 -13.03 -13.24
N HIS A 176 -0.08 -13.24 -12.89
CA HIS A 176 -0.62 -14.55 -12.53
C HIS A 176 -1.34 -15.17 -13.73
N SER A 177 -1.23 -16.49 -13.88
CA SER A 177 -1.97 -17.22 -14.90
C SER A 177 -3.43 -17.39 -14.47
N GLY A 178 -4.38 -16.92 -15.27
CA GLY A 178 -5.82 -17.02 -14.98
C GLY A 178 -6.35 -18.45 -14.79
N ARG A 179 -5.59 -19.48 -15.17
CA ARG A 179 -5.97 -20.90 -15.11
C ARG A 179 -6.47 -21.36 -13.73
N HIS A 180 -6.05 -20.71 -12.64
CA HIS A 180 -6.46 -21.06 -11.28
C HIS A 180 -7.73 -20.35 -10.79
N GLN A 181 -8.23 -19.31 -11.47
CA GLN A 181 -9.29 -18.42 -10.98
C GLN A 181 -10.50 -18.25 -11.93
N ARG A 182 -10.79 -19.24 -12.78
CA ARG A 182 -11.84 -19.19 -13.83
C ARG A 182 -11.65 -18.10 -14.91
N GLN A 183 -10.60 -17.28 -14.82
CA GLN A 183 -10.22 -16.32 -15.85
C GLN A 183 -9.41 -17.02 -16.94
N LYS A 184 -9.74 -16.82 -18.21
CA LYS A 184 -8.99 -17.44 -19.32
C LYS A 184 -7.65 -16.74 -19.61
N VAL A 185 -7.50 -15.49 -19.18
CA VAL A 185 -6.39 -14.61 -19.52
C VAL A 185 -5.52 -14.35 -18.28
N SER A 186 -4.23 -14.07 -18.48
CA SER A 186 -3.35 -13.62 -17.41
C SER A 186 -3.81 -12.29 -16.82
N TYR A 187 -3.44 -12.00 -15.57
CA TYR A 187 -3.78 -10.74 -14.92
C TYR A 187 -2.67 -10.29 -13.97
N LEU A 188 -2.66 -9.00 -13.64
CA LEU A 188 -1.74 -8.46 -12.65
C LEU A 188 -2.31 -8.73 -11.25
N GLY A 189 -1.61 -9.54 -10.47
CA GLY A 189 -2.02 -9.92 -9.11
C GLY A 189 -1.13 -9.28 -8.05
N LEU A 190 -1.73 -9.07 -6.88
CA LEU A 190 -1.11 -8.53 -5.67
C LEU A 190 -1.20 -9.57 -4.57
N ARG A 191 -0.08 -9.86 -3.92
CA ARG A 191 0.00 -10.73 -2.74
C ARG A 191 0.68 -9.99 -1.60
N TRP A 192 0.06 -10.02 -0.43
CA TRP A 192 0.57 -9.34 0.75
C TRP A 192 0.88 -10.34 1.86
N VAL A 193 2.13 -10.32 2.33
CA VAL A 193 2.60 -11.13 3.46
C VAL A 193 2.91 -10.17 4.61
N ARG A 194 2.20 -10.36 5.73
CA ARG A 194 2.37 -9.59 6.96
C ARG A 194 2.94 -10.50 8.04
N ASP A 195 4.05 -10.07 8.65
CA ASP A 195 4.68 -10.80 9.76
C ASP A 195 4.87 -12.31 9.44
N GLY A 196 5.28 -12.62 8.20
CA GLY A 196 5.45 -13.98 7.69
C GLY A 196 4.18 -14.77 7.38
N LYS A 197 2.99 -14.18 7.52
CA LYS A 197 1.70 -14.80 7.20
C LYS A 197 1.04 -14.12 6.01
N GLU A 198 0.58 -14.93 5.06
CA GLU A 198 -0.20 -14.44 3.94
C GLU A 198 -1.55 -13.90 4.43
N CYS A 199 -1.85 -12.67 4.04
CA CYS A 199 -3.08 -11.97 4.41
C CYS A 199 -3.92 -11.70 3.16
N GLU A 200 -5.24 -11.88 3.28
CA GLU A 200 -6.14 -11.58 2.19
C GLU A 200 -6.15 -10.08 1.86
N PHE A 201 -6.28 -9.79 0.57
CA PHE A 201 -6.08 -8.50 -0.09
C PHE A 201 -7.34 -7.64 -0.34
N PRO A 202 -8.59 -7.95 0.09
CA PRO A 202 -9.78 -7.27 -0.44
C PRO A 202 -9.89 -5.79 -0.06
N GLN A 203 -9.00 -5.27 0.80
CA GLN A 203 -9.01 -3.87 1.24
C GLN A 203 -7.85 -3.04 0.68
N ILE A 204 -6.87 -3.65 0.02
CA ILE A 204 -5.72 -2.90 -0.52
C ILE A 204 -6.16 -2.22 -1.82
N HIS A 205 -5.95 -0.92 -1.91
CA HIS A 205 -6.22 -0.18 -3.13
C HIS A 205 -5.16 -0.48 -4.19
N PHE A 206 -5.51 -1.29 -5.19
CA PHE A 206 -4.65 -1.64 -6.33
C PHE A 206 -5.40 -1.37 -7.64
N ASP A 207 -5.18 -0.18 -8.20
CA ASP A 207 -5.73 0.19 -9.50
C ASP A 207 -4.79 -0.24 -10.63
N THR A 208 -5.34 -0.95 -11.61
CA THR A 208 -4.61 -1.41 -12.80
C THR A 208 -4.57 -0.35 -13.91
N GLU A 209 -5.41 0.68 -13.85
CA GLU A 209 -5.47 1.79 -14.80
C GLU A 209 -4.55 2.94 -14.37
N THR A 210 -4.61 3.35 -13.09
CA THR A 210 -3.72 4.36 -12.52
C THR A 210 -2.68 3.74 -11.58
N LEU A 211 -1.53 3.40 -12.13
CA LEU A 211 -0.44 2.73 -11.43
C LEU A 211 0.32 3.71 -10.53
N SER A 212 0.16 3.54 -9.22
CA SER A 212 0.92 4.28 -8.21
C SER A 212 1.39 3.33 -7.11
N MET A 213 2.68 2.97 -7.15
CA MET A 213 3.32 2.19 -6.09
C MET A 213 3.22 2.88 -4.73
N GLU A 214 3.23 4.21 -4.72
CA GLU A 214 3.12 5.02 -3.52
C GLU A 214 1.73 4.87 -2.87
N SER A 215 0.66 4.91 -3.67
CA SER A 215 -0.72 4.69 -3.20
C SER A 215 -0.90 3.28 -2.65
N VAL A 216 -0.37 2.27 -3.36
CA VAL A 216 -0.40 0.87 -2.93
C VAL A 216 0.33 0.70 -1.59
N LEU A 217 1.55 1.24 -1.46
CA LEU A 217 2.32 1.16 -0.21
C LEU A 217 1.61 1.90 0.94
N ARG A 218 1.06 3.10 0.70
CA ARG A 218 0.30 3.82 1.72
C ARG A 218 -0.91 3.03 2.21
N SER A 219 -1.66 2.42 1.29
CA SER A 219 -2.82 1.60 1.64
C SER A 219 -2.42 0.36 2.45
N VAL A 220 -1.38 -0.36 2.01
CA VAL A 220 -0.83 -1.53 2.74
C VAL A 220 -0.39 -1.13 4.15
N ILE A 221 0.34 -0.02 4.29
CA ILE A 221 0.80 0.44 5.60
C ILE A 221 -0.35 0.93 6.46
N ALA A 222 -1.35 1.61 5.90
CA ALA A 222 -2.52 2.05 6.65
C ALA A 222 -3.29 0.86 7.24
N ILE A 223 -3.45 -0.21 6.45
CA ILE A 223 -4.07 -1.46 6.90
C ILE A 223 -3.19 -2.16 7.96
N HIS A 224 -1.87 -2.26 7.74
CA HIS A 224 -0.97 -2.86 8.72
C HIS A 224 -0.98 -2.09 10.05
N SER A 225 -0.85 -0.77 10.02
CA SER A 225 -0.92 0.10 11.19
C SER A 225 -2.27 -0.04 11.91
N SER A 226 -3.36 -0.16 11.16
CA SER A 226 -4.69 -0.40 11.73
C SER A 226 -4.78 -1.72 12.48
N HIS A 227 -4.15 -2.79 11.98
CA HIS A 227 -4.09 -4.07 12.68
C HIS A 227 -3.29 -3.98 13.99
N ILE A 228 -2.14 -3.31 13.97
CA ILE A 228 -1.30 -3.11 15.16
C ILE A 228 -2.07 -2.30 16.22
N LEU A 229 -2.65 -1.17 15.82
CA LEU A 229 -3.41 -0.30 16.72
C LEU A 229 -4.66 -1.01 17.28
N ARG A 230 -5.32 -1.85 16.47
CA ARG A 230 -6.45 -2.67 16.94
C ARG A 230 -6.02 -3.70 17.98
N ALA A 231 -4.93 -4.42 17.76
CA ALA A 231 -4.41 -5.39 18.72
C ALA A 231 -4.02 -4.74 20.07
N VAL A 232 -3.58 -3.47 20.03
CA VAL A 232 -3.27 -2.68 21.21
C VAL A 232 -4.55 -2.19 21.90
N TYR A 233 -5.51 -1.69 21.12
CA TYR A 233 -6.83 -1.28 21.61
C TYR A 233 -7.51 -2.43 22.37
N GLU A 234 -7.60 -3.61 21.76
CA GLU A 234 -8.23 -4.79 22.36
C GLU A 234 -7.59 -5.18 23.69
N ARG A 235 -6.25 -5.16 23.79
CA ARG A 235 -5.52 -5.46 25.04
C ARG A 235 -5.63 -4.38 26.10
N LEU A 236 -5.77 -3.11 25.71
CA LEU A 236 -6.02 -2.04 26.67
C LEU A 236 -7.45 -2.12 27.22
N CYS A 237 -8.43 -2.45 26.38
CA CYS A 237 -9.82 -2.64 26.80
C CYS A 237 -9.99 -3.74 27.85
N THR A 238 -9.11 -4.75 27.90
CA THR A 238 -9.16 -5.79 28.94
C THR A 238 -8.67 -5.32 30.32
N GLN A 239 -8.02 -4.17 30.43
CA GLN A 239 -7.53 -3.65 31.72
C GLN A 239 -8.68 -2.99 32.51
N ASN A 240 -8.72 -3.19 33.83
CA ASN A 240 -9.85 -2.77 34.68
C ASN A 240 -10.25 -1.30 34.52
N LEU A 241 -9.29 -0.39 34.33
CA LEU A 241 -9.59 1.04 34.19
C LEU A 241 -10.39 1.38 32.92
N PHE A 242 -10.11 0.67 31.82
CA PHE A 242 -10.82 0.86 30.56
C PHE A 242 -12.08 -0.01 30.49
N ALA A 243 -12.03 -1.23 31.04
CA ALA A 243 -13.17 -2.16 31.12
C ALA A 243 -14.33 -1.58 31.96
N ASN A 244 -14.00 -0.90 33.08
CA ASN A 244 -15.00 -0.25 33.93
C ASN A 244 -15.38 1.16 33.46
N HIS A 245 -14.95 1.56 32.25
CA HIS A 245 -15.21 2.89 31.67
C HIS A 245 -14.77 4.07 32.54
N ARG A 246 -13.78 3.89 33.42
CA ARG A 246 -13.20 5.00 34.20
C ARG A 246 -12.35 5.91 33.32
N LEU A 247 -11.69 5.34 32.32
CA LEU A 247 -10.93 6.05 31.30
C LEU A 247 -11.45 5.68 29.92
N SER A 248 -11.50 6.67 29.03
CA SER A 248 -11.94 6.46 27.64
C SER A 248 -10.77 6.08 26.72
N ILE A 249 -11.08 5.23 25.74
CA ILE A 249 -10.17 4.90 24.64
C ILE A 249 -10.94 4.97 23.32
N SER A 250 -10.37 5.65 22.32
CA SER A 250 -10.96 5.77 20.99
C SER A 250 -9.91 5.54 19.91
N MET A 251 -10.35 5.06 18.75
CA MET A 251 -9.46 4.67 17.66
C MET A 251 -10.01 5.18 16.34
N GLN A 252 -9.16 5.85 15.57
CA GLN A 252 -9.45 6.35 14.23
C GLN A 252 -8.60 5.59 13.22
N MET A 253 -9.25 4.87 12.30
CA MET A 253 -8.57 4.03 11.30
C MET A 253 -8.80 4.57 9.89
N SER A 254 -7.82 4.33 9.02
CA SER A 254 -7.86 4.74 7.61
C SER A 254 -7.33 3.60 6.75
N LYS A 255 -7.86 3.46 5.52
CA LYS A 255 -7.44 2.44 4.56
C LYS A 255 -6.48 2.96 3.49
N THR A 256 -6.41 4.29 3.34
CA THR A 256 -5.67 4.97 2.28
C THR A 256 -4.45 5.68 2.84
N GLU A 257 -4.66 6.52 3.85
CA GLU A 257 -3.59 7.32 4.45
C GLU A 257 -3.17 6.78 5.82
N PRO A 258 -1.92 6.32 6.00
CA PRO A 258 -1.46 5.76 7.27
C PRO A 258 -1.37 6.79 8.40
N GLY A 259 -1.11 8.07 8.09
CA GLY A 259 -1.03 9.15 9.11
C GLY A 259 -2.35 9.48 9.83
N ASN A 260 -3.48 9.03 9.26
CA ASN A 260 -4.81 9.15 9.87
C ASN A 260 -5.12 8.01 10.85
N CYS A 261 -4.27 6.98 10.92
CA CYS A 261 -4.43 5.89 11.88
C CYS A 261 -3.91 6.34 13.25
N ARG A 262 -4.82 6.56 14.21
CA ARG A 262 -4.51 7.09 15.54
C ARG A 262 -5.31 6.37 16.62
N LEU A 263 -4.69 6.21 17.78
CA LEU A 263 -5.27 5.69 19.01
C LEU A 263 -5.22 6.80 20.05
N ASN A 264 -6.39 7.27 20.50
CA ASN A 264 -6.48 8.26 21.56
C ASN A 264 -6.86 7.54 22.86
N VAL A 265 -6.03 7.68 23.88
CA VAL A 265 -6.16 7.05 25.18
C VAL A 265 -6.21 8.14 26.24
N GLN A 266 -7.22 8.10 27.09
CA GLN A 266 -7.25 8.95 28.27
C GLN A 266 -6.33 8.36 29.35
N LEU A 267 -5.37 9.14 29.85
CA LEU A 267 -4.43 8.71 30.88
C LEU A 267 -4.98 8.98 32.28
N THR A 268 -5.51 10.20 32.46
CA THR A 268 -6.14 10.73 33.68
C THR A 268 -7.33 11.60 33.27
N GLU A 269 -8.04 12.21 34.22
CA GLU A 269 -9.15 13.11 33.88
C GLU A 269 -8.71 14.31 33.04
N SER A 270 -7.49 14.81 33.27
CA SER A 270 -6.97 16.02 32.61
C SER A 270 -6.03 15.74 31.43
N ARG A 271 -5.54 14.50 31.27
CA ARG A 271 -4.47 14.17 30.31
C ARG A 271 -4.88 13.09 29.31
N TYR A 272 -4.46 13.32 28.07
CA TYR A 272 -4.73 12.45 26.93
C TYR A 272 -3.43 12.02 26.25
N LEU A 273 -3.47 10.90 25.56
CA LEU A 273 -2.38 10.32 24.80
C LEU A 273 -2.87 9.97 23.40
N ASN A 274 -2.19 10.48 22.39
CA ASN A 274 -2.39 10.13 21.00
C ASN A 274 -1.21 9.28 20.55
N ALA A 275 -1.48 8.03 20.17
CA ALA A 275 -0.48 7.13 19.63
C ALA A 275 -0.77 6.81 18.17
N SER A 276 0.29 6.81 17.36
CA SER A 276 0.27 6.50 15.94
C SER A 276 1.55 5.77 15.54
N LEU A 277 1.54 5.18 14.35
CA LEU A 277 2.76 4.63 13.74
C LEU A 277 3.31 5.62 12.72
N GLU A 278 4.62 5.85 12.75
CA GLU A 278 5.34 6.56 11.71
C GLU A 278 5.29 5.71 10.41
N PRO A 279 4.72 6.22 9.31
CA PRO A 279 4.50 5.41 8.11
C PRO A 279 5.77 4.83 7.49
N VAL A 280 6.88 5.58 7.55
CA VAL A 280 8.14 5.21 6.89
C VAL A 280 8.92 4.20 7.72
N SER A 281 9.18 4.48 8.98
CA SER A 281 10.00 3.62 9.83
C SER A 281 9.21 2.45 10.44
N GLY A 282 7.89 2.58 10.55
CA GLY A 282 7.07 1.67 11.36
C GLY A 282 7.28 1.87 12.87
N ALA A 283 8.02 2.91 13.26
CA ALA A 283 8.24 3.24 14.66
C ALA A 283 6.98 3.85 15.27
N MET A 284 6.85 3.67 16.57
CA MET A 284 5.70 4.15 17.30
C MET A 284 5.92 5.58 17.79
N CYS A 285 4.98 6.46 17.45
CA CYS A 285 4.91 7.84 17.89
C CYS A 285 3.85 7.97 18.99
N ILE A 286 4.23 8.51 20.14
CA ILE A 286 3.32 8.76 21.25
C ILE A 286 3.43 10.24 21.62
N HIS A 287 2.29 10.92 21.63
CA HIS A 287 2.17 12.32 22.01
C HIS A 287 1.18 12.44 23.17
N THR A 288 1.60 13.01 24.31
CA THR A 288 0.72 13.29 25.44
C THR A 288 0.28 14.76 25.42
N ILE A 289 -0.94 15.02 25.84
CA ILE A 289 -1.52 16.36 25.94
C ILE A 289 -2.09 16.51 27.35
N PRO A 290 -1.51 17.40 28.19
CA PRO A 290 -0.26 18.13 28.02
C PRO A 290 0.99 17.24 27.94
N SER A 291 2.12 17.79 27.46
CA SER A 291 3.39 17.07 27.35
C SER A 291 3.93 16.71 28.75
N LEU A 292 4.29 15.45 28.97
CA LEU A 292 4.92 15.02 30.21
C LEU A 292 6.33 15.62 30.34
N LEU A 293 6.76 15.89 31.58
CA LEU A 293 8.11 16.38 31.86
C LEU A 293 9.19 15.31 31.58
N CYS A 294 8.80 14.02 31.60
CA CYS A 294 9.69 12.90 31.35
C CYS A 294 9.90 12.68 29.84
N ARG A 295 11.16 12.71 29.39
CA ARG A 295 11.53 12.33 28.02
C ARG A 295 11.39 10.83 27.83
N LEU A 296 10.68 10.45 26.77
CA LEU A 296 10.46 9.05 26.41
C LEU A 296 11.61 8.49 25.59
N ASP A 297 12.08 7.30 25.98
CA ASP A 297 12.99 6.48 25.18
C ASP A 297 12.32 5.99 23.90
N LYS A 298 13.10 5.95 22.81
CA LYS A 298 12.75 5.26 21.56
C LYS A 298 12.81 3.75 21.81
N GLY A 299 11.71 3.18 22.29
CA GLY A 299 11.53 1.72 22.42
C GLY A 299 11.26 1.02 21.09
N SER A 300 11.30 -0.32 21.11
CA SER A 300 11.08 -1.17 19.94
C SER A 300 9.61 -1.14 19.47
N ALA A 301 9.37 -1.54 18.21
CA ALA A 301 8.03 -1.57 17.62
C ALA A 301 7.27 -2.90 17.88
N SER A 302 7.48 -3.53 19.04
CA SER A 302 6.72 -4.71 19.44
C SER A 302 5.38 -4.32 20.07
N ASP A 303 4.33 -5.08 19.75
CA ASP A 303 2.99 -4.90 20.28
C ASP A 303 2.99 -4.94 21.83
N ASP A 304 3.72 -5.86 22.45
CA ASP A 304 3.84 -5.95 23.91
C ASP A 304 4.58 -4.75 24.52
N ASP A 305 5.57 -4.22 23.81
CA ASP A 305 6.29 -3.01 24.22
C ASP A 305 5.35 -1.79 24.19
N PHE A 306 4.42 -1.74 23.23
CA PHE A 306 3.49 -0.62 23.10
C PHE A 306 2.50 -0.53 24.27
N VAL A 307 1.82 -1.62 24.62
CA VAL A 307 0.90 -1.63 25.78
C VAL A 307 1.67 -1.28 27.05
N ASN A 308 2.84 -1.87 27.26
CA ASN A 308 3.69 -1.57 28.41
C ASN A 308 4.10 -0.09 28.46
N ARG A 309 4.42 0.53 27.33
CA ARG A 309 4.80 1.95 27.27
C ARG A 309 3.62 2.88 27.56
N ILE A 310 2.43 2.62 27.02
CA ILE A 310 1.22 3.37 27.37
C ILE A 310 0.93 3.24 28.87
N SER A 311 1.06 2.03 29.41
CA SER A 311 0.84 1.74 30.84
C SER A 311 1.78 2.52 31.75
N ARG A 312 3.08 2.55 31.41
CA ARG A 312 4.08 3.35 32.12
C ARG A 312 3.75 4.84 32.05
N LEU A 313 3.36 5.33 30.87
CA LEU A 313 3.01 6.75 30.69
C LEU A 313 1.80 7.16 31.50
N ARG A 314 0.78 6.29 31.56
CA ARG A 314 -0.39 6.49 32.42
C ARG A 314 0.01 6.60 33.89
N CYS A 315 0.85 5.69 34.38
CA CYS A 315 1.32 5.71 35.76
C CYS A 315 2.20 6.93 36.07
N ILE A 316 2.97 7.42 35.09
CA ILE A 316 3.74 8.66 35.22
C ILE A 316 2.80 9.86 35.32
N ALA A 317 1.82 9.96 34.42
CA ALA A 317 0.84 11.04 34.39
C ALA A 317 0.02 11.13 35.69
N ALA A 318 -0.52 10.00 36.16
CA ALA A 318 -1.28 9.92 37.40
C ALA A 318 -0.42 10.32 38.61
N MET A 319 0.84 9.85 38.67
CA MET A 319 1.72 10.18 39.78
C MET A 319 2.10 11.66 39.81
N GLU A 320 2.34 12.29 38.65
CA GLU A 320 2.60 13.72 38.57
C GLU A 320 1.40 14.55 39.08
N GLU A 321 0.17 14.14 38.77
CA GLU A 321 -1.04 14.78 39.29
C GLU A 321 -1.15 14.61 40.82
N ILE A 322 -1.03 13.38 41.32
CA ILE A 322 -1.08 13.07 42.76
C ILE A 322 -0.01 13.86 43.53
N GLU A 323 1.23 13.90 43.03
CA GLU A 323 2.31 14.66 43.66
C GLU A 323 2.08 16.18 43.62
N SER A 324 1.43 16.69 42.56
CA SER A 324 1.08 18.10 42.47
C SER A 324 -0.01 18.48 43.47
N GLU A 325 -1.05 17.66 43.59
CA GLU A 325 -2.14 17.86 44.56
C GLU A 325 -1.65 17.71 45.99
N ALA A 326 -0.84 16.68 46.27
CA ALA A 326 -0.25 16.46 47.59
C ALA A 326 0.56 17.68 48.05
N LYS A 327 1.33 18.31 47.15
CA LYS A 327 2.06 19.55 47.45
C LYS A 327 1.13 20.72 47.77
N ILE A 328 0.01 20.87 47.06
CA ILE A 328 -1.00 21.90 47.33
C ILE A 328 -1.59 21.72 48.75
N PHE A 329 -1.83 20.47 49.17
CA PHE A 329 -2.29 20.14 50.52
C PHE A 329 -1.18 20.17 51.59
N GLY A 330 0.04 20.57 51.24
CA GLY A 330 1.17 20.70 52.17
C GLY A 330 1.80 19.37 52.60
N TRP A 331 1.57 18.30 51.84
CA TRP A 331 2.20 17.01 52.09
C TRP A 331 3.63 17.00 51.55
N GLU A 332 4.54 16.43 52.32
CA GLU A 332 5.96 16.30 51.95
C GLU A 332 6.20 14.93 51.32
N SER A 333 6.84 14.92 50.14
CA SER A 333 7.24 13.66 49.49
C SER A 333 8.43 13.05 50.23
N VAL A 334 8.32 11.76 50.52
CA VAL A 334 9.29 11.00 51.31
C VAL A 334 10.01 9.99 50.40
N ASP A 335 11.33 10.04 50.40
CA ASP A 335 12.13 9.04 49.67
C ASP A 335 12.12 7.70 50.40
N HIS A 336 11.41 6.72 49.84
CA HIS A 336 11.30 5.34 50.33
C HIS A 336 12.65 4.65 50.52
N ARG A 337 13.69 5.07 49.78
CA ARG A 337 15.05 4.51 49.90
C ARG A 337 15.65 4.73 51.28
N LYS A 338 15.23 5.81 51.97
CA LYS A 338 15.67 6.10 53.35
C LYS A 338 15.09 5.13 54.37
N PHE A 339 13.98 4.47 54.05
CA PHE A 339 13.26 3.56 54.96
C PHE A 339 13.56 2.08 54.70
N LYS A 340 14.42 1.75 53.72
CA LYS A 340 14.72 0.37 53.28
C LYS A 340 13.46 -0.48 53.02
N VAL A 341 12.37 0.16 52.59
CA VAL A 341 11.12 -0.54 52.27
C VAL A 341 11.21 -1.07 50.85
N ASP A 342 11.14 -2.40 50.72
CA ASP A 342 11.06 -3.05 49.41
C ASP A 342 9.61 -2.97 48.91
N ILE A 343 9.34 -2.03 48.00
CA ILE A 343 8.02 -1.75 47.41
C ILE A 343 7.36 -3.04 46.89
N ARG A 344 8.16 -3.98 46.37
CA ARG A 344 7.67 -5.25 45.80
C ARG A 344 7.18 -6.26 46.85
N ARG A 345 7.55 -6.08 48.12
CA ARG A 345 7.09 -6.93 49.23
C ARG A 345 5.86 -6.35 49.92
N VAL A 346 5.70 -5.03 49.89
CA VAL A 346 4.62 -4.31 50.56
C VAL A 346 3.37 -4.23 49.69
N PHE A 347 3.55 -4.09 48.38
CA PHE A 347 2.44 -3.87 47.47
C PHE A 347 2.25 -5.02 46.46
N PRO A 348 1.01 -5.19 45.95
CA PRO A 348 0.71 -6.10 44.85
C PRO A 348 1.67 -5.98 43.65
N SER A 349 2.00 -7.11 43.01
CA SER A 349 3.01 -7.20 41.95
C SER A 349 2.66 -6.49 40.64
N ASN A 350 1.41 -6.05 40.48
CA ASN A 350 0.88 -5.29 39.35
C ASN A 350 1.16 -3.78 39.43
N ILE A 351 1.71 -3.28 40.54
CA ILE A 351 2.00 -1.86 40.73
C ILE A 351 3.25 -1.45 39.97
N LEU A 352 3.10 -0.41 39.15
CA LEU A 352 4.17 0.10 38.29
C LEU A 352 4.91 1.27 38.94
N ARG A 353 4.23 2.07 39.75
CA ARG A 353 4.82 3.22 40.44
C ARG A 353 4.18 3.46 41.80
N ALA A 354 4.98 3.92 42.77
CA ALA A 354 4.53 4.29 44.09
C ALA A 354 5.25 5.55 44.57
N SER A 355 4.53 6.45 45.23
CA SER A 355 5.08 7.64 45.90
C SER A 355 4.58 7.69 47.34
N PHE A 356 5.45 8.14 48.25
CA PHE A 356 5.18 8.17 49.69
C PHE A 356 5.09 9.61 50.17
N PHE A 357 4.12 9.87 51.03
CA PHE A 357 3.81 11.20 51.51
C PHE A 357 3.70 11.23 53.03
N ARG A 358 4.07 12.37 53.61
CA ARG A 358 3.91 12.65 55.04
C ARG A 358 3.27 14.01 55.22
N ASN A 359 2.28 14.10 56.11
CA ASN A 359 1.75 15.37 56.57
C ASN A 359 2.49 15.82 57.84
N ARG A 360 2.76 17.13 57.95
CA ARG A 360 3.39 17.74 59.13
C ARG A 360 2.57 17.58 60.41
N VAL A 361 1.26 17.41 60.27
CA VAL A 361 0.33 17.24 61.41
C VAL A 361 0.34 15.81 61.94
N TRP A 362 0.83 14.83 61.16
CA TRP A 362 0.91 13.45 61.61
C TRP A 362 2.17 13.19 62.43
N GLY A 363 2.05 12.35 63.45
CA GLY A 363 3.21 11.84 64.20
C GLY A 363 4.24 11.19 63.26
N SER A 364 5.52 11.18 63.65
CA SER A 364 6.64 10.67 62.83
C SER A 364 6.55 9.20 62.44
N SER A 365 5.56 8.48 62.95
CA SER A 365 5.29 7.06 62.70
C SER A 365 4.35 6.78 61.51
N TRP A 366 3.73 7.80 60.91
CA TRP A 366 2.72 7.61 59.86
C TRP A 366 3.19 8.12 58.50
N ILE A 367 3.04 7.28 57.48
CA ILE A 367 3.34 7.57 56.08
C ILE A 367 2.17 7.02 55.27
N ILE A 368 1.71 7.77 54.28
CA ILE A 368 0.73 7.30 53.30
C ILE A 368 1.46 6.98 52.00
N ALA A 369 1.08 5.90 51.34
CA ALA A 369 1.59 5.55 50.02
C ALA A 369 0.49 5.63 48.96
N ALA A 370 0.77 6.36 47.87
CA ALA A 370 -0.03 6.29 46.66
C ALA A 370 0.60 5.29 45.69
N THR A 371 -0.20 4.39 45.15
CA THR A 371 0.24 3.39 44.18
C THR A 371 -0.58 3.52 42.89
N THR A 372 0.09 3.44 41.74
CA THR A 372 -0.56 3.55 40.43
C THR A 372 -0.25 2.33 39.55
N SER A 373 -1.29 1.81 38.90
CA SER A 373 -1.25 0.61 38.06
C SER A 373 -2.31 0.68 36.95
N LEU A 374 -2.28 -0.21 35.95
CA LEU A 374 -3.39 -0.30 34.98
C LEU A 374 -4.70 -0.82 35.58
N SER A 375 -4.64 -1.43 36.76
CA SER A 375 -5.80 -1.93 37.49
C SER A 375 -6.54 -0.86 38.30
N GLY A 376 -5.85 0.21 38.69
CA GLY A 376 -6.36 1.20 39.62
C GLY A 376 -5.27 2.10 40.20
N ASP A 377 -5.73 3.16 40.86
CA ASP A 377 -4.93 4.00 41.75
C ASP A 377 -5.44 3.79 43.17
N ASP A 378 -4.55 3.35 44.06
CA ASP A 378 -4.90 2.97 45.42
C ASP A 378 -4.01 3.71 46.43
N TRP A 379 -4.60 4.05 47.57
CA TRP A 379 -3.93 4.69 48.71
C TRP A 379 -3.82 3.69 49.87
N TRP A 380 -2.66 3.66 50.53
CA TRP A 380 -2.31 2.73 51.60
C TRP A 380 -1.83 3.44 52.85
#